data_AF-A0A8M1GPY6-F1
#
_entry.id   AF-A0A8M1GPY6-F1
#
_cell.length_a   1.000
_cell.length_b   1.000
_cell.length_c   1.000
_cell.angle_alpha   90.00
_cell.angle_beta   90.00
_cell.angle_gamma   90.00
#
_symmetry.space_group_name_H-M   'P 1'
#
loop_
_entity.id
_entity.type
_entity.pdbx_description
1 polymer ?
#
loop_
_entity_poly.entity_id
_entity_poly.type
_entity_poly.pdbx_seq_one_letter_code
_entity_poly.pdbx_strand_id
1 'polypeptide(L)'
;MRTALVYHEEMTAARLLWEDPEYVSLLRGTQALGTEELRALSGQYDAVYFHPSTFHCARLAAGAALQLVDAVLTGAAHNGLALVRPPGHHSQRAAASGFCVFNNVALAAKHAQQRHGLHRILIVDWDVHHGQGTQYIFEDDPSVLYFSWHRYEHGRFWPYLRESDADAIGRGQGRGFTVNLPWNQVGMGNADYMAAFLHVLLPVAFEFDPELVLISAGFDSAIGDPEGQMQATPECFAHLTQLLQVLAGGRVCAVLEGGYHLESLSQSVCMVVKALLGDPAPPLSGPMVPQHSALESIQSVRAAQAPHWTSLRQQGSSPILSSSTWSPEERPSPVSPGGPKFEAAEAQTSAVLSSLLDQLHLHPTPPVRTAVALTALDAALVLPPEVLLQEGSAPQEETQAWARLYKALAQDTAFIALGKVLHLLNGILDGQVSSGIATTPAIAVTLEVAISHGLSHRAQRVLCVAMGQLDRPPDLTSDGRTLWLSIRGKEAAALSTFHVSVPLPGTTGGFLSCILALVLPLAYGFQPDLVLVVLGPAHGLQDPQAALLAALLRGPAGGRVLVLVEQESPSQLVGVLGRVLHGEAPPILGPFSMASPEDLQALIHLRGQLEAQWKMLQVAAPS
;
A
#
# COMPACT_ATOMS: atom_id res chain seq x y z
N MET A 1 3.27 1.66 -23.03
CA MET A 1 4.74 1.79 -23.25
C MET A 1 5.45 1.23 -22.02
N ARG A 2 6.24 0.15 -22.17
CA ARG A 2 7.09 -0.39 -21.08
C ARG A 2 8.51 0.12 -21.34
N THR A 3 8.82 1.33 -20.88
CA THR A 3 10.08 2.00 -21.19
C THR A 3 11.05 1.81 -20.03
N ALA A 4 12.12 1.05 -20.25
CA ALA A 4 13.31 1.16 -19.43
C ALA A 4 14.10 2.37 -19.94
N LEU A 5 14.24 3.40 -19.10
CA LEU A 5 15.10 4.54 -19.41
C LEU A 5 16.53 4.18 -19.01
N VAL A 6 17.45 4.20 -19.97
CA VAL A 6 18.89 4.09 -19.72
C VAL A 6 19.44 5.49 -19.45
N TYR A 7 20.09 5.66 -18.31
CA TYR A 7 20.52 6.96 -17.81
C TYR A 7 21.73 7.52 -18.57
N HIS A 8 21.71 8.82 -18.86
CA HIS A 8 22.79 9.51 -19.58
C HIS A 8 23.27 10.84 -18.95
N GLU A 9 22.57 11.41 -17.95
CA GLU A 9 22.99 12.66 -17.30
C GLU A 9 23.52 12.45 -15.88
N GLU A 10 24.81 12.78 -15.67
CA GLU A 10 25.39 12.93 -14.34
C GLU A 10 24.88 14.21 -13.68
N MET A 11 24.58 14.15 -12.38
CA MET A 11 24.23 15.35 -11.62
C MET A 11 25.40 16.35 -11.63
N THR A 12 25.19 17.56 -12.17
CA THR A 12 26.23 18.61 -12.17
C THR A 12 26.45 19.16 -10.75
N ALA A 13 27.64 19.68 -10.45
CA ALA A 13 27.93 20.32 -9.16
C ALA A 13 26.93 21.43 -8.76
N ALA A 14 26.31 22.11 -9.74
CA ALA A 14 25.28 23.12 -9.54
C ALA A 14 23.92 22.56 -9.05
N ARG A 15 23.71 21.24 -9.05
CA ARG A 15 22.49 20.57 -8.56
C ARG A 15 22.67 19.90 -7.18
N LEU A 16 23.88 19.94 -6.60
CA LEU A 16 24.20 19.50 -5.23
C LEU A 16 24.03 20.62 -4.18
N LEU A 17 23.23 21.65 -4.46
CA LEU A 17 23.15 22.88 -3.64
C LEU A 17 22.73 22.67 -2.19
N TRP A 18 22.16 21.50 -1.89
CA TRP A 18 21.68 21.13 -0.56
C TRP A 18 22.73 20.41 0.28
N GLU A 19 23.72 19.84 -0.38
CA GLU A 19 24.88 19.26 0.28
C GLU A 19 25.88 20.36 0.62
N ASP A 20 26.65 20.14 1.68
CA ASP A 20 27.73 21.02 2.05
C ASP A 20 28.81 21.06 0.94
N PRO A 21 29.19 22.25 0.42
CA PRO A 21 30.17 22.34 -0.66
C PRO A 21 31.54 21.76 -0.30
N GLU A 22 31.95 21.83 0.97
CA GLU A 22 33.21 21.23 1.44
C GLU A 22 33.10 19.70 1.44
N TYR A 23 31.96 19.16 1.89
CA TYR A 23 31.67 17.73 1.81
C TYR A 23 31.68 17.21 0.36
N VAL A 24 31.03 17.92 -0.57
CA VAL A 24 31.05 17.57 -2.00
C VAL A 24 32.47 17.63 -2.57
N SER A 25 33.26 18.63 -2.17
CA SER A 25 34.66 18.76 -2.60
C SER A 25 35.54 17.63 -2.06
N LEU A 26 35.36 17.26 -0.79
CA LEU A 26 36.02 16.12 -0.16
C LEU A 26 35.72 14.83 -0.91
N LEU A 27 34.43 14.56 -1.18
CA LEU A 27 34.01 13.38 -1.94
C LEU A 27 34.58 13.38 -3.35
N ARG A 28 34.65 14.52 -4.04
CA ARG A 28 35.31 14.62 -5.35
C ARG A 28 36.80 14.25 -5.27
N GLY A 29 37.48 14.66 -4.19
CA GLY A 29 38.87 14.30 -3.94
C GLY A 29 39.13 12.80 -3.82
N THR A 30 38.14 12.01 -3.40
CA THR A 30 38.27 10.54 -3.25
C THR A 30 38.67 9.82 -4.53
N GLN A 31 38.38 10.40 -5.70
CA GLN A 31 38.72 9.83 -6.99
C GLN A 31 40.24 9.70 -7.23
N ALA A 32 41.04 10.51 -6.53
CA ALA A 32 42.50 10.54 -6.67
C ALA A 32 43.23 9.80 -5.54
N LEU A 33 42.51 9.31 -4.53
CA LEU A 33 43.11 8.68 -3.34
C LEU A 33 43.43 7.21 -3.56
N GLY A 34 44.51 6.74 -2.94
CA GLY A 34 44.87 5.33 -2.85
C GLY A 34 44.04 4.57 -1.82
N THR A 35 44.12 3.23 -1.84
CA THR A 35 43.33 2.35 -0.97
C THR A 35 43.50 2.63 0.53
N GLU A 36 44.73 2.91 0.99
CA GLU A 36 44.99 3.20 2.41
C GLU A 36 44.38 4.53 2.85
N GLU A 37 44.49 5.56 2.00
CA GLU A 37 43.90 6.88 2.24
C GLU A 37 42.36 6.79 2.26
N LEU A 38 41.76 6.03 1.32
CA LEU A 38 40.32 5.79 1.29
C LEU A 38 39.84 5.01 2.51
N ARG A 39 40.62 4.03 2.99
CA ARG A 39 40.30 3.30 4.23
C ARG A 39 40.36 4.24 5.44
N ALA A 40 41.39 5.08 5.52
CA ALA A 40 41.53 6.06 6.60
C ALA A 40 40.39 7.09 6.58
N LEU A 41 39.97 7.55 5.39
CA LEU A 41 38.80 8.43 5.23
C LEU A 41 37.50 7.72 5.62
N SER A 42 37.32 6.47 5.17
CA SER A 42 36.13 5.67 5.50
C SER A 42 35.97 5.51 7.02
N GLY A 43 37.07 5.31 7.74
CA GLY A 43 37.07 5.19 9.21
C GLY A 43 36.71 6.46 9.97
N GLN A 44 36.50 7.60 9.29
CA GLN A 44 36.02 8.84 9.90
C GLN A 44 34.49 8.94 9.94
N TYR A 45 33.80 8.03 9.26
CA TYR A 45 32.35 8.01 9.11
C TYR A 45 31.77 6.69 9.64
N ASP A 46 30.49 6.69 9.99
CA ASP A 46 29.83 5.51 10.51
C ASP A 46 29.35 4.58 9.39
N ALA A 47 29.73 3.31 9.47
CA ALA A 47 29.29 2.23 8.57
C ALA A 47 29.33 2.56 7.06
N VAL A 48 30.43 3.17 6.56
CA VAL A 48 30.59 3.47 5.13
C VAL A 48 31.98 3.11 4.62
N TYR A 49 32.09 2.86 3.31
CA TYR A 49 33.37 2.70 2.64
C TYR A 49 33.42 3.56 1.37
N PHE A 50 34.61 4.03 1.03
CA PHE A 50 34.87 4.75 -0.21
C PHE A 50 35.72 3.93 -1.18
N HIS A 51 35.48 4.14 -2.47
CA HIS A 51 36.20 3.61 -3.62
C HIS A 51 36.50 4.78 -4.58
N PRO A 52 37.55 4.74 -5.42
CA PRO A 52 37.81 5.83 -6.38
C PRO A 52 36.62 6.18 -7.29
N SER A 53 35.72 5.22 -7.53
CA SER A 53 34.48 5.42 -8.31
C SER A 53 33.29 5.92 -7.49
N THR A 54 33.37 5.98 -6.15
CA THR A 54 32.22 6.28 -5.28
C THR A 54 31.57 7.61 -5.64
N PHE A 55 32.35 8.67 -5.83
CA PHE A 55 31.81 9.98 -6.20
C PHE A 55 31.08 9.97 -7.54
N HIS A 56 31.61 9.26 -8.53
CA HIS A 56 30.97 9.13 -9.84
C HIS A 56 29.65 8.35 -9.73
N CYS A 57 29.66 7.18 -9.07
CA CYS A 57 28.44 6.38 -8.89
C CYS A 57 27.38 7.11 -8.05
N ALA A 58 27.77 7.82 -6.99
CA ALA A 58 26.84 8.60 -6.16
C ALA A 58 26.15 9.72 -6.97
N ARG A 59 26.88 10.38 -7.89
CA ARG A 59 26.29 11.39 -8.80
C ARG A 59 25.30 10.78 -9.79
N LEU A 60 25.56 9.55 -10.26
CA LEU A 60 24.63 8.82 -11.12
C LEU A 60 23.39 8.35 -10.35
N ALA A 61 23.56 7.86 -9.12
CA ALA A 61 22.46 7.44 -8.25
C ALA A 61 21.48 8.60 -7.98
N ALA A 62 22.00 9.75 -7.53
CA ALA A 62 21.18 10.93 -7.32
C ALA A 62 20.56 11.45 -8.64
N GLY A 63 21.33 11.48 -9.73
CA GLY A 63 20.84 11.90 -11.04
C GLY A 63 19.71 11.03 -11.59
N ALA A 64 19.74 9.73 -11.33
CA ALA A 64 18.69 8.79 -11.72
C ALA A 64 17.38 9.06 -10.97
N ALA A 65 17.43 9.34 -9.66
CA ALA A 65 16.25 9.71 -8.88
C ALA A 65 15.60 11.01 -9.39
N LEU A 66 16.42 12.03 -9.71
CA LEU A 66 15.93 13.30 -10.27
C LEU A 66 15.28 13.12 -11.65
N GLN A 67 15.89 12.30 -12.53
CA GLN A 67 15.31 12.00 -13.85
C GLN A 67 13.99 11.25 -13.76
N LEU A 68 13.86 10.32 -12.81
CA LEU A 68 12.61 9.64 -12.54
C LEU A 68 11.52 10.63 -12.11
N VAL A 69 11.84 11.55 -11.20
CA VAL A 69 10.93 12.64 -10.80
C VAL A 69 10.54 13.52 -12.00
N ASP A 70 11.50 13.95 -12.83
CA ASP A 70 11.22 14.72 -14.03
C ASP A 70 10.28 13.96 -14.99
N ALA A 71 10.55 12.67 -15.24
CA ALA A 71 9.73 11.86 -16.13
C ALA A 71 8.29 11.71 -15.63
N VAL A 72 8.10 11.52 -14.32
CA VAL A 72 6.76 11.38 -13.72
C VAL A 72 6.01 12.71 -13.69
N LEU A 73 6.65 13.80 -13.29
CA LEU A 73 5.99 15.11 -13.18
C LEU A 73 5.70 15.76 -14.53
N THR A 74 6.48 15.44 -15.58
CA THR A 74 6.23 15.89 -16.95
C THR A 74 5.27 14.99 -17.74
N GLY A 75 4.82 13.88 -17.14
CA GLY A 75 3.92 12.92 -17.78
C GLY A 75 4.58 11.99 -18.82
N ALA A 76 5.91 11.96 -18.89
CA ALA A 76 6.63 10.99 -19.72
C ALA A 76 6.53 9.55 -19.18
N ALA A 77 6.29 9.41 -17.87
CA ALA A 77 5.93 8.16 -17.21
C ALA A 77 4.83 8.42 -16.17
N HIS A 78 4.04 7.41 -15.83
CA HIS A 78 3.05 7.53 -14.74
C HIS A 78 3.70 7.39 -13.35
N ASN A 79 4.68 6.49 -13.25
CA ASN A 79 5.42 6.13 -12.04
C ASN A 79 6.75 5.45 -12.45
N GLY A 80 7.59 5.06 -11.49
CA GLY A 80 8.74 4.21 -11.81
C GLY A 80 9.64 3.88 -10.62
N LEU A 81 10.72 3.15 -10.92
CA LEU A 81 11.73 2.68 -9.97
C LEU A 81 13.14 3.01 -10.49
N ALA A 82 13.96 3.63 -9.65
CA ALA A 82 15.39 3.83 -9.90
C ALA A 82 16.21 2.77 -9.15
N LEU A 83 16.83 1.84 -9.90
CA LEU A 83 17.76 0.85 -9.36
C LEU A 83 19.16 1.46 -9.27
N VAL A 84 19.51 1.96 -8.10
CA VAL A 84 20.73 2.76 -7.89
C VAL A 84 21.61 2.17 -6.79
N ARG A 85 22.92 2.38 -6.91
CA ARG A 85 23.90 2.22 -5.82
C ARG A 85 24.99 3.29 -5.98
N PRO A 86 25.47 3.95 -4.90
CA PRO A 86 25.14 3.71 -3.49
C PRO A 86 23.71 4.17 -3.08
N PRO A 87 23.18 3.66 -1.94
CA PRO A 87 21.95 4.15 -1.32
C PRO A 87 22.12 5.60 -0.81
N GLY A 88 21.04 6.18 -0.27
CA GLY A 88 20.99 7.58 0.12
C GLY A 88 20.38 7.94 1.47
N HIS A 89 19.38 7.22 1.99
CA HIS A 89 18.54 7.72 3.10
C HIS A 89 19.27 8.05 4.43
N HIS A 90 20.46 7.49 4.67
CA HIS A 90 21.30 7.81 5.83
C HIS A 90 22.21 9.02 5.64
N SER A 91 22.48 9.40 4.39
CA SER A 91 23.39 10.50 4.08
C SER A 91 22.84 11.82 4.63
N GLN A 92 23.71 12.52 5.35
CA GLN A 92 23.42 13.81 5.98
C GLN A 92 24.05 14.93 5.14
N ARG A 93 23.63 16.17 5.40
CA ARG A 93 24.10 17.37 4.69
C ARG A 93 25.62 17.48 4.49
N ALA A 94 26.41 16.99 5.46
CA ALA A 94 27.87 17.09 5.42
C ALA A 94 28.58 15.79 5.79
N ALA A 95 27.87 14.65 5.78
CA ALA A 95 28.44 13.38 6.22
C ALA A 95 27.86 12.17 5.49
N ALA A 96 28.77 11.25 5.11
CA ALA A 96 28.40 9.90 4.70
C ALA A 96 28.03 9.08 5.93
N SER A 97 27.10 8.13 5.77
CA SER A 97 26.69 7.23 6.85
C SER A 97 26.00 6.01 6.26
N GLY A 98 26.18 4.82 6.86
CA GLY A 98 25.39 3.62 6.50
C GLY A 98 25.38 3.31 5.01
N PHE A 99 26.56 3.17 4.40
CA PHE A 99 26.75 2.97 2.96
C PHE A 99 26.27 4.11 2.03
N CYS A 100 25.64 5.16 2.58
CA CYS A 100 25.08 6.29 1.83
C CYS A 100 26.08 7.43 1.69
N VAL A 101 26.07 8.07 0.51
CA VAL A 101 27.01 9.14 0.15
C VAL A 101 26.29 10.46 -0.13
N PHE A 102 25.26 10.44 -0.96
CA PHE A 102 24.34 11.56 -1.15
C PHE A 102 22.93 11.08 -0.88
N ASN A 103 22.08 11.94 -0.32
CA ASN A 103 20.71 11.54 -0.02
C ASN A 103 19.84 11.62 -1.28
N ASN A 104 19.81 10.52 -2.05
CA ASN A 104 19.12 10.43 -3.35
C ASN A 104 17.66 10.88 -3.29
N VAL A 105 16.90 10.39 -2.31
CA VAL A 105 15.47 10.68 -2.16
C VAL A 105 15.22 12.10 -1.67
N ALA A 106 16.02 12.59 -0.71
CA ALA A 106 15.90 13.98 -0.26
C ALA A 106 16.24 14.98 -1.39
N LEU A 107 17.28 14.70 -2.19
CA LEU A 107 17.62 15.49 -3.36
C LEU A 107 16.49 15.48 -4.39
N ALA A 108 15.85 14.33 -4.62
CA ALA A 108 14.70 14.21 -5.52
C ALA A 108 13.50 15.04 -5.03
N ALA A 109 13.21 15.05 -3.72
CA ALA A 109 12.15 15.85 -3.13
C ALA A 109 12.43 17.36 -3.25
N LYS A 110 13.65 17.80 -2.92
CA LYS A 110 14.06 19.20 -3.08
C LYS A 110 14.03 19.64 -4.55
N HIS A 111 14.41 18.76 -5.47
CA HIS A 111 14.31 19.01 -6.91
C HIS A 111 12.86 19.19 -7.36
N ALA A 112 11.94 18.34 -6.87
CA ALA A 112 10.50 18.50 -7.14
C ALA A 112 9.95 19.84 -6.63
N GLN A 113 10.32 20.27 -5.41
CA GLN A 113 9.96 21.58 -4.88
C GLN A 113 10.50 22.72 -5.75
N GLN A 114 11.79 22.70 -6.08
CA GLN A 114 12.47 23.82 -6.75
C GLN A 114 12.14 23.94 -8.23
N ARG A 115 12.12 22.81 -8.96
CA ARG A 115 11.97 22.78 -10.41
C ARG A 115 10.51 22.67 -10.86
N HIS A 116 9.70 21.94 -10.10
CA HIS A 116 8.32 21.65 -10.46
C HIS A 116 7.30 22.35 -9.56
N GLY A 117 7.76 23.04 -8.50
CA GLY A 117 6.89 23.87 -7.66
C GLY A 117 5.96 23.06 -6.75
N LEU A 118 6.34 21.83 -6.37
CA LEU A 118 5.52 21.02 -5.47
C LEU A 118 5.56 21.56 -4.04
N HIS A 119 4.43 21.46 -3.34
CA HIS A 119 4.22 21.95 -1.99
C HIS A 119 3.87 20.85 -0.98
N ARG A 120 3.53 19.63 -1.45
CA ARG A 120 3.23 18.49 -0.58
C ARG A 120 3.87 17.23 -1.15
N ILE A 121 4.97 16.78 -0.57
CA ILE A 121 5.67 15.55 -0.99
C ILE A 121 5.64 14.56 0.16
N LEU A 122 5.19 13.34 -0.12
CA LEU A 122 5.26 12.23 0.85
C LEU A 122 6.50 11.39 0.53
N ILE A 123 7.37 11.20 1.53
CA ILE A 123 8.46 10.23 1.49
C ILE A 123 8.06 9.05 2.38
N VAL A 124 7.99 7.85 1.80
CA VAL A 124 7.76 6.60 2.52
C VAL A 124 9.06 5.79 2.52
N ASP A 125 9.65 5.65 3.69
CA ASP A 125 10.85 4.85 3.91
C ASP A 125 10.46 3.52 4.53
N TRP A 126 10.52 2.47 3.72
CA TRP A 126 10.21 1.11 4.16
C TRP A 126 11.46 0.24 4.31
N ASP A 127 12.65 0.84 4.18
CA ASP A 127 13.91 0.19 4.54
C ASP A 127 13.86 -0.21 6.02
N VAL A 128 14.57 -1.26 6.40
CA VAL A 128 14.56 -1.74 7.79
C VAL A 128 15.36 -0.81 8.71
N HIS A 129 16.19 0.07 8.18
CA HIS A 129 16.94 1.07 8.93
C HIS A 129 16.25 2.44 8.89
N HIS A 130 16.41 3.19 9.98
CA HIS A 130 15.91 4.57 10.01
C HIS A 130 16.72 5.46 9.08
N GLY A 131 16.08 6.12 8.11
CA GLY A 131 16.69 7.12 7.24
C GLY A 131 16.88 8.46 7.93
N GLN A 132 17.70 8.50 8.99
CA GLN A 132 18.00 9.69 9.79
C GLN A 132 18.46 10.89 8.96
N GLY A 133 19.21 10.65 7.87
CA GLY A 133 19.63 11.70 6.95
C GLY A 133 18.44 12.43 6.32
N THR A 134 17.47 11.66 5.83
CA THR A 134 16.21 12.18 5.28
C THR A 134 15.41 12.92 6.36
N GLN A 135 15.28 12.35 7.55
CA GLN A 135 14.62 13.01 8.68
C GLN A 135 15.23 14.38 8.98
N TYR A 136 16.56 14.47 9.13
CA TYR A 136 17.23 15.73 9.46
C TYR A 136 17.06 16.81 8.37
N ILE A 137 17.03 16.42 7.10
CA ILE A 137 16.87 17.37 5.98
C ILE A 137 15.49 18.06 6.00
N PHE A 138 14.45 17.35 6.47
CA PHE A 138 13.07 17.82 6.45
C PHE A 138 12.46 18.09 7.83
N GLU A 139 13.25 17.99 8.91
CA GLU A 139 12.74 18.05 10.30
C GLU A 139 11.92 19.32 10.61
N ASP A 140 12.23 20.44 9.95
CA ASP A 140 11.52 21.73 10.07
C ASP A 140 10.64 22.09 8.85
N ASP A 141 10.51 21.20 7.84
CA ASP A 141 9.86 21.48 6.54
C ASP A 141 8.46 20.83 6.44
N PRO A 142 7.35 21.57 6.66
CA PRO A 142 6.00 21.01 6.59
C PRO A 142 5.52 20.68 5.17
N SER A 143 6.29 21.03 4.14
CA SER A 143 5.95 20.66 2.76
C SER A 143 6.40 19.24 2.39
N VAL A 144 7.14 18.57 3.28
CA VAL A 144 7.54 17.17 3.13
C VAL A 144 7.11 16.37 4.35
N LEU A 145 6.24 15.39 4.13
CA LEU A 145 5.88 14.40 5.13
C LEU A 145 6.81 13.20 4.99
N TYR A 146 7.61 12.91 6.00
CA TYR A 146 8.49 11.74 6.06
C TYR A 146 7.88 10.69 6.98
N PHE A 147 7.63 9.50 6.44
CA PHE A 147 7.26 8.31 7.20
C PHE A 147 8.40 7.29 7.10
N SER A 148 8.81 6.73 8.23
CA SER A 148 9.73 5.60 8.28
C SER A 148 9.26 4.59 9.30
N TRP A 149 9.13 3.33 8.89
CA TRP A 149 9.31 2.24 9.85
C TRP A 149 10.77 1.83 9.88
N HIS A 150 11.18 1.14 10.93
CA HIS A 150 12.54 0.60 11.01
C HIS A 150 12.68 -0.33 12.22
N ARG A 151 13.59 -1.30 12.16
CA ARG A 151 14.05 -2.03 13.33
C ARG A 151 14.68 -1.05 14.31
N TYR A 152 14.29 -1.13 15.57
CA TYR A 152 14.74 -0.21 16.60
C TYR A 152 15.20 -0.93 17.87
N GLU A 153 14.44 -1.93 18.31
CA GLU A 153 14.70 -2.70 19.53
C GLU A 153 15.05 -1.80 20.73
N HIS A 154 14.23 -0.77 20.94
CA HIS A 154 14.38 0.25 21.97
C HIS A 154 15.68 1.04 21.89
N GLY A 155 16.22 1.25 20.68
CA GLY A 155 17.49 1.95 20.46
C GLY A 155 18.72 1.05 20.38
N ARG A 156 18.54 -0.28 20.42
CA ARG A 156 19.63 -1.26 20.37
C ARG A 156 19.99 -1.73 18.96
N PHE A 157 19.27 -1.28 17.94
CA PHE A 157 19.61 -1.53 16.54
C PHE A 157 20.21 -0.28 15.89
N TRP A 158 21.15 -0.48 14.95
CA TRP A 158 21.81 0.62 14.24
C TRP A 158 20.75 1.47 13.51
N PRO A 159 20.82 2.82 13.55
CA PRO A 159 21.94 3.66 13.97
C PRO A 159 22.00 4.03 15.47
N TYR A 160 21.22 3.39 16.33
CA TYR A 160 21.24 3.60 17.80
C TYR A 160 20.84 5.02 18.25
N LEU A 161 19.95 5.66 17.49
CA LEU A 161 19.58 7.06 17.67
C LEU A 161 18.29 7.20 18.47
N ARG A 162 18.27 8.10 19.45
CA ARG A 162 17.07 8.38 20.24
C ARG A 162 15.98 9.03 19.40
N GLU A 163 16.38 9.82 18.42
CA GLU A 163 15.51 10.52 17.47
C GLU A 163 14.88 9.60 16.40
N SER A 164 15.17 8.30 16.42
CA SER A 164 14.43 7.30 15.64
C SER A 164 13.17 6.82 16.36
N ASP A 165 12.96 7.17 17.63
CA ASP A 165 11.75 6.78 18.37
C ASP A 165 10.49 7.50 17.86
N ALA A 166 9.32 6.98 18.26
CA ALA A 166 8.00 7.45 17.81
C ALA A 166 7.67 8.90 18.21
N ASP A 167 8.29 9.43 19.26
CA ASP A 167 8.05 10.79 19.76
C ASP A 167 8.95 11.86 19.10
N ALA A 168 9.87 11.46 18.22
CA ALA A 168 10.63 12.35 17.36
C ALA A 168 9.79 12.78 16.15
N ILE A 169 8.87 13.72 16.38
CA ILE A 169 7.83 14.12 15.42
C ILE A 169 8.17 15.34 14.55
N GLY A 170 9.45 15.68 14.42
CA GLY A 170 9.89 16.90 13.75
C GLY A 170 9.95 18.13 14.67
N ARG A 171 10.40 19.24 14.11
CA ARG A 171 10.73 20.50 14.82
C ARG A 171 10.07 21.69 14.14
N GLY A 172 10.04 22.83 14.84
CA GLY A 172 9.57 24.09 14.29
C GLY A 172 8.20 23.99 13.60
N GLN A 173 8.16 24.36 12.32
CA GLN A 173 6.96 24.28 11.49
C GLN A 173 6.69 22.86 10.96
N GLY A 174 7.71 21.99 10.90
CA GLY A 174 7.62 20.59 10.50
C GLY A 174 7.11 19.64 11.59
N ARG A 175 6.70 20.15 12.77
CA ARG A 175 6.11 19.30 13.84
C ARG A 175 4.85 18.58 13.34
N GLY A 176 4.88 17.25 13.40
CA GLY A 176 3.86 16.34 12.88
C GLY A 176 4.19 15.76 11.50
N PHE A 177 5.20 16.29 10.80
CA PHE A 177 5.58 15.87 9.44
C PHE A 177 6.73 14.86 9.41
N THR A 178 7.21 14.43 10.57
CA THR A 178 8.08 13.26 10.74
C THR A 178 7.31 12.19 11.50
N VAL A 179 7.15 11.01 10.91
CA VAL A 179 6.42 9.87 11.48
C VAL A 179 7.34 8.65 11.54
N ASN A 180 7.93 8.41 12.70
CA ASN A 180 8.75 7.23 12.95
C ASN A 180 7.92 6.11 13.57
N LEU A 181 8.03 4.90 13.03
CA LEU A 181 7.41 3.67 13.53
C LEU A 181 8.51 2.65 13.89
N PRO A 182 9.00 2.69 15.14
CA PRO A 182 10.09 1.82 15.56
C PRO A 182 9.60 0.40 15.88
N TRP A 183 10.11 -0.60 15.18
CA TRP A 183 9.90 -2.01 15.52
C TRP A 183 10.79 -2.43 16.68
N ASN A 184 10.16 -2.69 17.82
CA ASN A 184 10.87 -3.06 19.06
C ASN A 184 11.15 -4.56 19.20
N GLN A 185 10.74 -5.36 18.21
CA GLN A 185 11.12 -6.76 18.04
C GLN A 185 11.43 -7.03 16.57
N VAL A 186 12.28 -8.05 16.32
CA VAL A 186 12.50 -8.62 14.98
C VAL A 186 11.35 -9.55 14.60
N GLY A 187 11.30 -9.96 13.33
CA GLY A 187 10.33 -10.94 12.86
C GLY A 187 8.97 -10.35 12.48
N MET A 188 8.87 -9.04 12.32
CA MET A 188 7.67 -8.37 11.80
C MET A 188 7.35 -8.90 10.39
N GLY A 189 6.08 -9.23 10.15
CA GLY A 189 5.62 -9.86 8.91
C GLY A 189 4.57 -9.04 8.17
N ASN A 190 3.92 -9.71 7.20
CA ASN A 190 2.90 -9.11 6.34
C ASN A 190 1.80 -8.38 7.14
N ALA A 191 1.31 -8.98 8.22
CA ALA A 191 0.25 -8.40 9.04
C ALA A 191 0.67 -7.09 9.73
N ASP A 192 1.91 -7.02 10.21
CA ASP A 192 2.46 -5.86 10.92
C ASP A 192 2.64 -4.68 9.98
N TYR A 193 3.18 -4.94 8.79
CA TYR A 193 3.40 -3.93 7.75
C TYR A 193 2.08 -3.39 7.20
N MET A 194 1.12 -4.27 6.94
CA MET A 194 -0.21 -3.86 6.53
C MET A 194 -0.92 -3.06 7.63
N ALA A 195 -0.78 -3.43 8.90
CA ALA A 195 -1.36 -2.69 10.02
C ALA A 195 -0.74 -1.29 10.17
N ALA A 196 0.58 -1.15 10.01
CA ALA A 196 1.25 0.15 9.96
C ALA A 196 0.70 1.05 8.84
N PHE A 197 0.49 0.48 7.65
CA PHE A 197 -0.07 1.23 6.52
C PHE A 197 -1.50 1.66 6.78
N LEU A 198 -2.37 0.74 7.18
CA LEU A 198 -3.80 0.99 7.35
C LEU A 198 -4.11 1.92 8.53
N HIS A 199 -3.35 1.81 9.63
CA HIS A 199 -3.65 2.49 10.89
C HIS A 199 -2.76 3.69 11.21
N VAL A 200 -1.70 3.93 10.43
CA VAL A 200 -0.80 5.07 10.62
C VAL A 200 -0.61 5.83 9.31
N LEU A 201 0.05 5.22 8.33
CA LEU A 201 0.50 5.93 7.13
C LEU A 201 -0.66 6.43 6.26
N LEU A 202 -1.58 5.56 5.84
CA LEU A 202 -2.64 5.95 4.90
C LEU A 202 -3.58 7.00 5.48
N PRO A 203 -4.07 6.91 6.74
CA PRO A 203 -4.88 7.98 7.33
C PRO A 203 -4.21 9.35 7.23
N VAL A 204 -2.92 9.43 7.57
CA VAL A 204 -2.11 10.65 7.51
C VAL A 204 -1.89 11.08 6.05
N ALA A 205 -1.56 10.17 5.15
CA ALA A 205 -1.28 10.46 3.76
C ALA A 205 -2.51 11.00 3.00
N PHE A 206 -3.71 10.47 3.26
CA PHE A 206 -4.93 11.00 2.67
C PHE A 206 -5.31 12.38 3.21
N GLU A 207 -5.02 12.68 4.49
CA GLU A 207 -5.20 14.01 5.06
C GLU A 207 -4.16 15.01 4.51
N PHE A 208 -2.93 14.56 4.32
CA PHE A 208 -1.84 15.36 3.75
C PHE A 208 -2.03 15.66 2.25
N ASP A 209 -2.70 14.77 1.52
CA ASP A 209 -2.98 14.90 0.07
C ASP A 209 -1.70 15.24 -0.73
N PRO A 210 -0.72 14.31 -0.79
CA PRO A 210 0.55 14.57 -1.46
C PRO A 210 0.39 14.75 -2.97
N GLU A 211 1.25 15.58 -3.53
CA GLU A 211 1.36 15.84 -4.96
C GLU A 211 2.35 14.90 -5.65
N LEU A 212 3.25 14.28 -4.88
CA LEU A 212 4.21 13.27 -5.29
C LEU A 212 4.49 12.32 -4.12
N VAL A 213 4.61 11.03 -4.41
CA VAL A 213 5.10 10.02 -3.45
C VAL A 213 6.49 9.55 -3.87
N LEU A 214 7.45 9.67 -2.98
CA LEU A 214 8.79 9.10 -3.09
C LEU A 214 8.90 7.91 -2.15
N ILE A 215 9.47 6.81 -2.61
CA ILE A 215 9.71 5.62 -1.77
C ILE A 215 11.22 5.41 -1.64
N SER A 216 11.72 5.48 -0.40
CA SER A 216 13.03 4.94 -0.03
C SER A 216 12.87 3.42 0.07
N ALA A 217 13.16 2.74 -1.03
CA ALA A 217 12.77 1.37 -1.27
C ALA A 217 13.88 0.39 -0.88
N GLY A 218 14.11 0.23 0.43
CA GLY A 218 14.97 -0.81 0.98
C GLY A 218 14.25 -2.14 1.11
N PHE A 219 14.91 -3.24 0.74
CA PHE A 219 14.34 -4.59 0.81
C PHE A 219 15.00 -5.49 1.85
N ASP A 220 15.76 -4.89 2.76
CA ASP A 220 16.28 -5.54 3.97
C ASP A 220 15.18 -5.72 5.04
N SER A 221 14.02 -5.10 4.84
CA SER A 221 12.80 -5.34 5.62
C SER A 221 12.04 -6.61 5.20
N ALA A 222 12.56 -7.35 4.20
CA ALA A 222 12.00 -8.60 3.69
C ALA A 222 12.54 -9.85 4.40
N ILE A 223 11.84 -10.97 4.23
CA ILE A 223 12.26 -12.28 4.74
C ILE A 223 13.65 -12.68 4.22
N GLY A 224 14.46 -13.26 5.10
CA GLY A 224 15.79 -13.78 4.78
C GLY A 224 16.92 -12.75 4.85
N ASP A 225 16.60 -11.47 5.01
CA ASP A 225 17.64 -10.45 5.12
C ASP A 225 18.45 -10.58 6.43
N PRO A 226 19.80 -10.61 6.35
CA PRO A 226 20.64 -10.80 7.53
C PRO A 226 20.63 -9.61 8.51
N GLU A 227 20.44 -8.39 8.01
CA GLU A 227 20.44 -7.17 8.83
C GLU A 227 19.05 -6.96 9.42
N GLY A 228 18.00 -7.02 8.59
CA GLY A 228 16.65 -6.72 9.06
C GLY A 228 16.03 -7.78 9.95
N GLN A 229 16.25 -9.06 9.65
CA GLN A 229 15.68 -10.20 10.41
C GLN A 229 14.14 -10.15 10.52
N MET A 230 13.50 -9.55 9.53
CA MET A 230 12.04 -9.47 9.41
C MET A 230 11.50 -10.68 8.62
N GLN A 231 10.18 -10.78 8.52
CA GLN A 231 9.47 -11.94 7.94
C GLN A 231 8.42 -11.52 6.91
N ALA A 232 8.40 -10.26 6.48
CA ALA A 232 7.53 -9.83 5.40
C ALA A 232 7.94 -10.49 4.08
N THR A 233 6.97 -11.05 3.38
CA THR A 233 7.23 -11.75 2.12
C THR A 233 7.28 -10.76 0.96
N PRO A 234 7.98 -11.07 -0.16
CA PRO A 234 8.12 -10.13 -1.27
C PRO A 234 6.80 -9.60 -1.85
N GLU A 235 5.72 -10.37 -1.83
CA GLU A 235 4.39 -9.98 -2.29
C GLU A 235 3.82 -8.81 -1.47
N CYS A 236 4.22 -8.69 -0.19
CA CYS A 236 3.83 -7.56 0.66
C CYS A 236 4.16 -6.23 0.00
N PHE A 237 5.36 -6.10 -0.58
CA PHE A 237 5.78 -4.86 -1.24
C PHE A 237 4.94 -4.51 -2.47
N ALA A 238 4.31 -5.48 -3.15
CA ALA A 238 3.33 -5.19 -4.20
C ALA A 238 2.06 -4.53 -3.61
N HIS A 239 1.56 -5.03 -2.48
CA HIS A 239 0.41 -4.43 -1.79
C HIS A 239 0.73 -3.03 -1.27
N LEU A 240 1.88 -2.84 -0.62
CA LEU A 240 2.31 -1.53 -0.13
C LEU A 240 2.40 -0.52 -1.29
N THR A 241 2.97 -0.93 -2.42
CA THR A 241 3.05 -0.10 -3.63
C THR A 241 1.66 0.27 -4.16
N GLN A 242 0.75 -0.70 -4.27
CA GLN A 242 -0.63 -0.44 -4.75
C GLN A 242 -1.40 0.50 -3.83
N LEU A 243 -1.20 0.40 -2.52
CA LEU A 243 -1.80 1.29 -1.53
C LEU A 243 -1.26 2.72 -1.61
N LEU A 244 -0.05 2.93 -2.16
CA LEU A 244 0.51 4.26 -2.40
C LEU A 244 0.12 4.82 -3.78
N GLN A 245 -0.13 3.97 -4.78
CA GLN A 245 -0.52 4.38 -6.14
C GLN A 245 -1.89 5.05 -6.20
N VAL A 246 -2.73 4.91 -5.17
CA VAL A 246 -4.00 5.65 -5.11
C VAL A 246 -3.84 7.12 -4.70
N LEU A 247 -2.65 7.50 -4.22
CA LEU A 247 -2.30 8.86 -3.81
C LEU A 247 -1.65 9.62 -4.98
N ALA A 248 -1.57 10.94 -4.88
CA ALA A 248 -0.83 11.80 -5.82
C ALA A 248 -1.16 11.54 -7.31
N GLY A 249 -2.38 11.11 -7.62
CA GLY A 249 -2.76 10.71 -8.99
C GLY A 249 -1.86 9.64 -9.60
N GLY A 250 -1.30 8.74 -8.77
CA GLY A 250 -0.43 7.64 -9.20
C GLY A 250 1.04 8.02 -9.39
N ARG A 251 1.42 9.26 -9.09
CA ARG A 251 2.80 9.75 -9.20
C ARG A 251 3.66 9.20 -8.07
N VAL A 252 4.18 8.00 -8.31
CA VAL A 252 5.02 7.23 -7.38
C VAL A 252 6.40 7.03 -7.97
N CYS A 253 7.43 7.44 -7.25
CA CYS A 253 8.83 7.27 -7.64
C CYS A 253 9.57 6.48 -6.55
N ALA A 254 9.87 5.22 -6.81
CA ALA A 254 10.67 4.40 -5.90
C ALA A 254 12.17 4.51 -6.22
N VAL A 255 13.02 4.53 -5.20
CA VAL A 255 14.48 4.58 -5.33
C VAL A 255 15.06 3.50 -4.44
N LEU A 256 15.86 2.60 -5.02
CA LEU A 256 16.46 1.48 -4.29
C LEU A 256 17.40 2.00 -3.17
N GLU A 257 17.21 1.47 -1.96
CA GLU A 257 18.06 1.71 -0.78
C GLU A 257 18.80 0.40 -0.37
N GLY A 258 18.51 -0.17 0.80
CA GLY A 258 19.07 -1.42 1.31
C GLY A 258 18.47 -2.72 0.73
N GLY A 259 18.91 -3.85 1.28
CA GLY A 259 18.56 -5.21 0.83
C GLY A 259 19.79 -6.04 0.51
N TYR A 260 20.08 -7.01 1.38
CA TYR A 260 21.36 -7.71 1.42
C TYR A 260 21.20 -9.23 1.23
N HIS A 261 19.99 -9.77 1.36
CA HIS A 261 19.65 -11.10 0.86
C HIS A 261 19.24 -11.06 -0.62
N LEU A 262 20.15 -11.44 -1.51
CA LEU A 262 20.03 -11.24 -2.97
C LEU A 262 18.74 -11.81 -3.59
N GLU A 263 18.31 -12.99 -3.16
CA GLU A 263 17.09 -13.60 -3.70
C GLU A 263 15.84 -12.80 -3.28
N SER A 264 15.73 -12.48 -1.99
CA SER A 264 14.60 -11.72 -1.43
C SER A 264 14.55 -10.30 -2.00
N LEU A 265 15.72 -9.65 -2.14
CA LEU A 265 15.87 -8.37 -2.84
C LEU A 265 15.31 -8.45 -4.26
N SER A 266 15.76 -9.43 -5.05
CA SER A 266 15.37 -9.55 -6.46
C SER A 266 13.86 -9.79 -6.61
N GLN A 267 13.28 -10.65 -5.76
CA GLN A 267 11.87 -10.96 -5.78
C GLN A 267 11.02 -9.76 -5.34
N SER A 268 11.44 -9.04 -4.31
CA SER A 268 10.73 -7.85 -3.81
C SER A 268 10.75 -6.71 -4.82
N VAL A 269 11.90 -6.47 -5.49
CA VAL A 269 11.99 -5.55 -6.62
C VAL A 269 11.02 -5.95 -7.75
N CYS A 270 10.94 -7.24 -8.10
CA CYS A 270 10.00 -7.70 -9.12
C CYS A 270 8.54 -7.43 -8.73
N MET A 271 8.18 -7.61 -7.46
CA MET A 271 6.83 -7.35 -6.94
C MET A 271 6.47 -5.87 -7.02
N VAL A 272 7.39 -4.98 -6.64
CA VAL A 272 7.20 -3.53 -6.77
C VAL A 272 7.04 -3.13 -8.24
N VAL A 273 7.88 -3.65 -9.14
CA VAL A 273 7.78 -3.33 -10.58
C VAL A 273 6.45 -3.84 -11.17
N LYS A 274 6.00 -5.04 -10.79
CA LYS A 274 4.68 -5.56 -11.21
C LYS A 274 3.54 -4.64 -10.77
N ALA A 275 3.55 -4.20 -9.51
CA ALA A 275 2.57 -3.23 -9.00
C ALA A 275 2.63 -1.89 -9.75
N LEU A 276 3.83 -1.36 -10.00
CA LEU A 276 4.04 -0.13 -10.79
C LEU A 276 3.46 -0.23 -12.21
N LEU A 277 3.57 -1.41 -12.84
CA LEU A 277 2.97 -1.73 -14.14
C LEU A 277 1.46 -1.97 -14.10
N GLY A 278 0.84 -1.95 -12.91
CA GLY A 278 -0.60 -2.13 -12.69
C GLY A 278 -1.04 -3.59 -12.61
N ASP A 279 -0.11 -4.55 -12.57
CA ASP A 279 -0.43 -5.96 -12.39
C ASP A 279 -1.05 -6.20 -11.00
N PRO A 280 -1.98 -7.16 -10.87
CA PRO A 280 -2.58 -7.48 -9.57
C PRO A 280 -1.51 -7.99 -8.60
N ALA A 281 -1.61 -7.59 -7.32
CA ALA A 281 -0.72 -8.11 -6.29
C ALA A 281 -1.12 -9.56 -6.00
N PRO A 282 -0.19 -10.51 -5.81
CA PRO A 282 -0.55 -11.85 -5.36
C PRO A 282 -1.19 -11.80 -3.96
N PRO A 283 -2.11 -12.70 -3.58
CA PRO A 283 -2.66 -12.73 -2.22
C PRO A 283 -1.57 -12.89 -1.16
N LEU A 284 -1.71 -12.18 -0.03
CA LEU A 284 -0.78 -12.31 1.10
C LEU A 284 -0.89 -13.68 1.76
N SER A 285 0.25 -14.34 1.92
CA SER A 285 0.37 -15.59 2.67
C SER A 285 0.48 -15.34 4.18
N GLY A 286 0.15 -16.37 4.96
CA GLY A 286 0.21 -16.33 6.43
C GLY A 286 -1.02 -15.72 7.10
N PRO A 287 -1.11 -15.81 8.45
CA PRO A 287 -2.19 -15.21 9.21
C PRO A 287 -2.06 -13.69 9.25
N MET A 288 -3.17 -12.99 8.97
CA MET A 288 -3.26 -11.53 9.06
C MET A 288 -3.56 -11.10 10.50
N VAL A 289 -2.62 -11.35 11.41
CA VAL A 289 -2.70 -11.02 12.83
C VAL A 289 -1.43 -10.23 13.20
N PRO A 290 -1.54 -8.92 13.47
CA PRO A 290 -0.40 -8.14 13.90
C PRO A 290 0.14 -8.66 15.24
N GLN A 291 1.46 -8.65 15.38
CA GLN A 291 2.16 -9.02 16.59
C GLN A 291 1.90 -7.99 17.70
N HIS A 292 2.00 -8.44 18.95
CA HIS A 292 1.80 -7.56 20.10
C HIS A 292 2.74 -6.35 20.10
N SER A 293 4.03 -6.56 19.84
CA SER A 293 5.02 -5.47 19.78
C SER A 293 4.77 -4.50 18.62
N ALA A 294 4.23 -4.99 17.50
CA ALA A 294 3.81 -4.13 16.40
C ALA A 294 2.66 -3.21 16.83
N LEU A 295 1.66 -3.75 17.54
CA LEU A 295 0.53 -2.98 18.06
C LEU A 295 0.96 -1.94 19.10
N GLU A 296 1.90 -2.25 19.99
CA GLU A 296 2.49 -1.27 20.93
C GLU A 296 3.19 -0.12 20.20
N SER A 297 3.92 -0.44 19.13
CA SER A 297 4.62 0.53 18.29
C SER A 297 3.60 1.42 17.55
N ILE A 298 2.61 0.82 16.88
CA ILE A 298 1.50 1.54 16.22
C ILE A 298 0.76 2.45 17.21
N GLN A 299 0.46 1.96 18.41
CA GLN A 299 -0.19 2.75 19.46
C GLN A 299 0.65 3.96 19.87
N SER A 300 1.96 3.76 20.06
CA SER A 300 2.91 4.82 20.43
C SER A 300 2.98 5.92 19.37
N VAL A 301 3.10 5.54 18.08
CA VAL A 301 3.11 6.49 16.97
C VAL A 301 1.79 7.25 16.87
N ARG A 302 0.66 6.54 16.94
CA ARG A 302 -0.67 7.17 16.87
C ARG A 302 -0.86 8.19 17.99
N ALA A 303 -0.41 7.88 19.20
CA ALA A 303 -0.48 8.81 20.33
C ALA A 303 0.41 10.05 20.11
N ALA A 304 1.64 9.88 19.59
CA ALA A 304 2.54 10.99 19.28
C ALA A 304 1.99 11.90 18.17
N GLN A 305 1.30 11.32 17.17
CA GLN A 305 0.84 12.02 15.97
C GLN A 305 -0.59 12.57 16.05
N ALA A 306 -1.46 12.04 16.91
CA ALA A 306 -2.86 12.48 17.04
C ALA A 306 -3.07 13.99 17.32
N PRO A 307 -2.16 14.71 18.03
CA PRO A 307 -2.25 16.16 18.15
C PRO A 307 -2.11 16.91 16.83
N HIS A 308 -1.45 16.30 15.83
CA HIS A 308 -1.09 16.92 14.55
C HIS A 308 -2.00 16.49 13.39
N TRP A 309 -2.61 15.31 13.47
CA TRP A 309 -3.42 14.73 12.39
C TRP A 309 -4.84 14.43 12.85
N THR A 310 -5.82 15.04 12.17
CA THR A 310 -7.23 14.85 12.47
C THR A 310 -7.68 13.43 12.20
N SER A 311 -7.22 12.81 11.12
CA SER A 311 -7.46 11.41 10.75
C SER A 311 -7.14 10.43 11.88
N LEU A 312 -6.00 10.60 12.56
CA LEU A 312 -5.59 9.76 13.70
C LEU A 312 -6.36 10.08 14.97
N ARG A 313 -6.58 11.38 15.26
CA ARG A 313 -7.37 11.83 16.41
C ARG A 313 -8.79 11.26 16.39
N GLN A 314 -9.40 11.23 15.19
CA GLN A 314 -10.75 10.72 15.01
C GLN A 314 -10.83 9.22 15.32
N GLN A 315 -9.86 8.42 14.89
CA GLN A 315 -9.89 6.97 15.11
C GLN A 315 -9.68 6.51 16.57
N GLY A 316 -9.47 7.45 17.50
CA GLY A 316 -9.21 7.19 18.92
C GLY A 316 -7.76 6.77 19.19
N SER A 317 -7.21 7.28 20.29
CA SER A 317 -5.90 6.87 20.82
C SER A 317 -6.09 6.32 22.22
N SER A 318 -5.71 5.06 22.46
CA SER A 318 -5.64 4.52 23.81
C SER A 318 -4.60 5.30 24.61
N PRO A 319 -4.91 5.73 25.85
CA PRO A 319 -3.96 6.48 26.66
C PRO A 319 -2.71 5.63 26.90
N ILE A 320 -1.54 6.22 26.65
CA ILE A 320 -0.24 5.64 27.00
C ILE A 320 0.47 6.58 27.98
N LEU A 321 1.26 6.00 28.88
CA LEU A 321 2.04 6.76 29.88
C LEU A 321 3.17 7.56 29.21
N SER A 322 3.74 7.03 28.13
CA SER A 322 4.80 7.65 27.32
C SER A 322 4.69 7.12 25.89
N SER A 323 4.86 8.00 24.90
CA SER A 323 5.01 7.61 23.49
C SER A 323 6.44 7.20 23.13
N SER A 324 7.42 7.51 23.99
CA SER A 324 8.79 7.03 23.82
C SER A 324 8.88 5.57 24.24
N THR A 325 9.48 4.76 23.37
CA THR A 325 9.80 3.35 23.61
C THR A 325 11.28 3.12 23.93
N TRP A 326 12.09 4.17 23.93
CA TRP A 326 13.52 4.12 24.23
C TRP A 326 13.83 3.56 25.63
N SER A 327 14.83 2.68 25.70
CA SER A 327 15.35 2.14 26.95
C SER A 327 16.86 2.37 27.04
N PRO A 328 17.36 3.10 28.06
CA PRO A 328 18.78 3.40 28.22
C PRO A 328 19.64 2.25 28.80
N GLU A 329 19.08 1.05 29.01
CA GLU A 329 19.84 -0.09 29.55
C GLU A 329 21.01 -0.50 28.63
N GLU A 330 22.13 -0.91 29.24
CA GLU A 330 23.48 -0.92 28.68
C GLU A 330 23.60 -1.44 27.22
N ARG A 331 24.30 -0.64 26.41
CA ARG A 331 24.75 -0.98 25.06
C ARG A 331 25.30 -2.42 25.02
N PRO A 332 24.75 -3.32 24.20
CA PRO A 332 25.42 -4.57 23.92
C PRO A 332 26.80 -4.27 23.31
N SER A 333 27.85 -4.93 23.81
CA SER A 333 29.15 -4.95 23.13
C SER A 333 28.95 -5.44 21.68
N PRO A 334 29.71 -4.92 20.69
CA PRO A 334 29.62 -5.41 19.32
C PRO A 334 29.81 -6.92 19.31
N VAL A 335 28.82 -7.64 18.78
CA VAL A 335 28.83 -9.09 18.70
C VAL A 335 29.99 -9.49 17.79
N SER A 336 30.93 -10.28 18.30
CA SER A 336 32.01 -10.90 17.51
C SER A 336 31.44 -11.61 16.28
N PRO A 337 32.15 -11.67 15.14
CA PRO A 337 31.68 -12.34 13.93
C PRO A 337 31.58 -13.85 14.20
N GLY A 338 30.39 -14.27 14.62
CA GLY A 338 30.11 -15.60 15.14
C GLY A 338 28.66 -15.68 15.61
N GLY A 339 27.74 -15.33 14.72
CA GLY A 339 26.31 -15.53 14.97
C GLY A 339 25.95 -17.04 15.08
N PRO A 340 24.80 -17.38 15.67
CA PRO A 340 24.31 -18.75 15.67
C PRO A 340 24.19 -19.26 14.23
N LYS A 341 24.61 -20.50 13.96
CA LYS A 341 24.38 -21.12 12.65
C LYS A 341 22.88 -21.31 12.42
N PHE A 342 22.32 -20.56 11.47
CA PHE A 342 20.89 -20.49 11.14
C PHE A 342 20.46 -21.48 10.04
N GLU A 343 21.01 -22.70 10.00
CA GLU A 343 20.71 -23.67 8.93
C GLU A 343 19.20 -23.98 8.80
N ALA A 344 18.43 -23.95 9.89
CA ALA A 344 16.98 -24.22 9.88
C ALA A 344 16.13 -23.03 9.37
N ALA A 345 16.51 -21.78 9.70
CA ALA A 345 15.78 -20.59 9.26
C ALA A 345 16.06 -20.28 7.78
N GLU A 346 17.28 -20.56 7.32
CA GLU A 346 17.69 -20.42 5.93
C GLU A 346 16.96 -21.44 5.03
N ALA A 347 16.81 -22.69 5.49
CA ALA A 347 16.01 -23.71 4.79
C ALA A 347 14.52 -23.34 4.70
N GLN A 348 13.93 -22.79 5.77
CA GLN A 348 12.54 -22.33 5.77
C GLN A 348 12.34 -21.10 4.87
N THR A 349 13.29 -20.16 4.89
CA THR A 349 13.31 -18.98 4.01
C THR A 349 13.41 -19.39 2.54
N SER A 350 14.35 -20.28 2.20
CA SER A 350 14.52 -20.79 0.85
C SER A 350 13.27 -21.54 0.36
N ALA A 351 12.60 -22.29 1.23
CA ALA A 351 11.32 -22.94 0.90
C ALA A 351 10.20 -21.92 0.62
N VAL A 352 10.11 -20.83 1.39
CA VAL A 352 9.13 -19.76 1.16
C VAL A 352 9.41 -19.01 -0.15
N LEU A 353 10.66 -18.63 -0.41
CA LEU A 353 11.06 -17.91 -1.63
C LEU A 353 10.93 -18.80 -2.88
N SER A 354 11.27 -20.09 -2.79
CA SER A 354 11.03 -21.07 -3.86
C SER A 354 9.53 -21.25 -4.12
N SER A 355 8.72 -21.38 -3.07
CA SER A 355 7.26 -21.45 -3.17
C SER A 355 6.67 -20.21 -3.83
N LEU A 356 7.21 -19.02 -3.57
CA LEU A 356 6.79 -17.78 -4.21
C LEU A 356 7.07 -17.80 -5.72
N LEU A 357 8.27 -18.22 -6.15
CA LEU A 357 8.56 -18.40 -7.57
C LEU A 357 7.60 -19.42 -8.20
N ASP A 358 7.32 -20.53 -7.52
CA ASP A 358 6.33 -21.51 -7.98
C ASP A 358 4.92 -20.88 -8.06
N GLN A 359 4.52 -20.07 -7.09
CA GLN A 359 3.24 -19.36 -7.09
C GLN A 359 3.13 -18.34 -8.22
N LEU A 360 4.20 -17.64 -8.59
CA LEU A 360 4.22 -16.78 -9.77
C LEU A 360 4.07 -17.55 -11.08
N HIS A 361 4.57 -18.78 -11.13
CA HIS A 361 4.36 -19.68 -12.27
C HIS A 361 2.94 -20.30 -12.26
N LEU A 362 2.35 -20.52 -11.08
CA LEU A 362 1.01 -21.08 -10.88
C LEU A 362 -0.12 -20.03 -11.03
N HIS A 363 0.18 -18.76 -10.81
CA HIS A 363 -0.73 -17.63 -10.99
C HIS A 363 -0.19 -16.67 -12.07
N PRO A 364 -0.21 -17.09 -13.34
CA PRO A 364 0.18 -16.22 -14.43
C PRO A 364 -0.69 -14.96 -14.44
N THR A 365 -0.10 -13.82 -14.81
CA THR A 365 -0.84 -12.58 -15.02
C THR A 365 -2.00 -12.86 -15.99
N PRO A 366 -3.26 -12.57 -15.61
CA PRO A 366 -4.40 -12.81 -16.48
C PRO A 366 -4.21 -12.12 -17.84
N PRO A 367 -4.61 -12.76 -18.96
CA PRO A 367 -4.47 -12.18 -20.29
C PRO A 367 -5.29 -10.89 -20.44
N VAL A 368 -6.40 -10.78 -19.70
CA VAL A 368 -7.22 -9.57 -19.63
C VAL A 368 -7.18 -9.02 -18.21
N ARG A 369 -6.73 -7.78 -18.04
CA ARG A 369 -6.69 -7.15 -16.71
C ARG A 369 -8.07 -6.72 -16.24
N THR A 370 -8.82 -6.06 -17.11
CA THR A 370 -10.14 -5.54 -16.77
C THR A 370 -11.08 -5.74 -17.94
N ALA A 371 -12.27 -6.26 -17.65
CA ALA A 371 -13.34 -6.40 -18.63
C ALA A 371 -14.65 -5.75 -18.15
N VAL A 372 -15.42 -5.21 -19.08
CA VAL A 372 -16.69 -4.53 -18.82
C VAL A 372 -17.80 -5.24 -19.59
N ALA A 373 -18.82 -5.71 -18.89
CA ALA A 373 -19.95 -6.43 -19.45
C ALA A 373 -21.23 -5.60 -19.31
N LEU A 374 -21.73 -5.09 -20.43
CA LEU A 374 -22.92 -4.22 -20.49
C LEU A 374 -24.05 -4.88 -21.27
N THR A 375 -25.30 -4.67 -20.84
CA THR A 375 -26.47 -5.13 -21.59
C THR A 375 -26.82 -4.21 -22.76
N ALA A 376 -26.51 -2.92 -22.65
CA ALA A 376 -26.65 -1.95 -23.72
C ALA A 376 -25.37 -1.11 -23.82
N LEU A 377 -24.95 -0.82 -25.05
CA LEU A 377 -23.84 0.08 -25.35
C LEU A 377 -24.31 1.53 -25.20
N ASP A 378 -23.63 2.30 -24.36
CA ASP A 378 -23.79 3.76 -24.30
C ASP A 378 -22.69 4.42 -25.13
N ALA A 379 -23.08 5.26 -26.10
CA ALA A 379 -22.16 6.02 -26.94
C ALA A 379 -21.31 7.03 -26.15
N ALA A 380 -21.73 7.41 -24.94
CA ALA A 380 -20.98 8.29 -24.04
C ALA A 380 -19.91 7.57 -23.22
N LEU A 381 -19.88 6.24 -23.21
CA LEU A 381 -18.90 5.48 -22.43
C LEU A 381 -17.51 5.56 -23.08
N VAL A 382 -16.54 6.05 -22.30
CA VAL A 382 -15.13 6.09 -22.69
C VAL A 382 -14.34 5.14 -21.79
N LEU A 383 -13.81 4.07 -22.40
CA LEU A 383 -12.92 3.11 -21.76
C LEU A 383 -11.49 3.25 -22.30
N PRO A 384 -10.46 3.01 -21.48
CA PRO A 384 -9.10 2.82 -21.99
C PRO A 384 -9.05 1.72 -23.05
N PRO A 385 -8.18 1.83 -24.07
CA PRO A 385 -8.04 0.81 -25.12
C PRO A 385 -7.75 -0.59 -24.60
N GLU A 386 -7.11 -0.70 -23.44
CA GLU A 386 -6.70 -1.95 -22.80
C GLU A 386 -7.81 -2.59 -21.94
N VAL A 387 -8.91 -1.89 -21.72
CA VAL A 387 -10.09 -2.43 -21.02
C VAL A 387 -10.99 -3.14 -22.02
N LEU A 388 -11.18 -4.44 -21.83
CA LEU A 388 -11.96 -5.27 -22.75
C LEU A 388 -13.46 -5.01 -22.58
N LEU A 389 -14.16 -4.63 -23.64
CA LEU A 389 -15.61 -4.68 -23.66
C LEU A 389 -16.06 -6.13 -23.95
N GLN A 390 -16.69 -6.77 -22.97
CA GLN A 390 -17.07 -8.18 -23.05
C GLN A 390 -18.41 -8.37 -23.79
N GLU A 391 -18.34 -9.00 -24.96
CA GLU A 391 -19.53 -9.34 -25.76
C GLU A 391 -20.09 -10.74 -25.45
N GLY A 392 -19.27 -11.61 -24.86
CA GLY A 392 -19.64 -12.99 -24.53
C GLY A 392 -20.74 -13.10 -23.47
N SER A 393 -21.37 -14.27 -23.42
CA SER A 393 -22.39 -14.64 -22.43
C SER A 393 -22.18 -16.10 -22.00
N ALA A 394 -22.64 -16.45 -20.80
CA ALA A 394 -22.59 -17.82 -20.30
C ALA A 394 -23.54 -18.71 -21.13
N PRO A 395 -23.31 -20.03 -21.16
CA PRO A 395 -24.22 -20.97 -21.78
C PRO A 395 -25.67 -20.73 -21.34
N GLN A 396 -26.60 -20.83 -22.29
CA GLN A 396 -28.02 -20.55 -22.03
C GLN A 396 -28.57 -21.48 -20.94
N GLU A 397 -28.16 -22.74 -20.92
CA GLU A 397 -28.59 -23.72 -19.92
C GLU A 397 -28.15 -23.33 -18.50
N GLU A 398 -26.90 -22.87 -18.34
CA GLU A 398 -26.36 -22.39 -17.07
C GLU A 398 -27.10 -21.13 -16.61
N THR A 399 -27.26 -20.16 -17.51
CA THR A 399 -27.98 -18.92 -17.23
C THR A 399 -29.42 -19.22 -16.82
N GLN A 400 -30.06 -20.18 -17.49
CA GLN A 400 -31.44 -20.59 -17.21
C GLN A 400 -31.57 -21.36 -15.89
N ALA A 401 -30.57 -22.15 -15.50
CA ALA A 401 -30.56 -22.83 -14.21
C ALA A 401 -30.62 -21.83 -13.04
N TRP A 402 -29.83 -20.76 -13.10
CA TRP A 402 -29.85 -19.68 -12.11
C TRP A 402 -31.10 -18.80 -12.21
N ALA A 403 -31.47 -18.37 -13.41
CA ALA A 403 -32.61 -17.48 -13.61
C ALA A 403 -33.95 -18.08 -13.13
N ARG A 404 -34.12 -19.42 -13.23
CA ARG A 404 -35.35 -20.10 -12.77
C ARG A 404 -35.59 -20.00 -11.25
N LEU A 405 -34.55 -19.73 -10.47
CA LEU A 405 -34.66 -19.55 -9.01
C LEU A 405 -35.32 -18.20 -8.65
N TYR A 406 -35.25 -17.20 -9.53
CA TYR A 406 -35.67 -15.84 -9.24
C TYR A 406 -36.53 -15.26 -10.37
N LYS A 407 -37.80 -14.97 -10.07
CA LYS A 407 -38.75 -14.39 -11.05
C LYS A 407 -38.24 -13.11 -11.72
N ALA A 408 -37.48 -12.28 -10.99
CA ALA A 408 -36.91 -11.04 -11.52
C ALA A 408 -35.88 -11.26 -12.65
N LEU A 409 -35.21 -12.42 -12.67
CA LEU A 409 -34.23 -12.79 -13.70
C LEU A 409 -34.87 -13.44 -14.93
N ALA A 410 -36.18 -13.68 -14.92
CA ALA A 410 -36.92 -14.26 -16.05
C ALA A 410 -37.26 -13.23 -17.14
N GLN A 411 -37.05 -11.94 -16.89
CA GLN A 411 -37.22 -10.89 -17.89
C GLN A 411 -36.06 -10.91 -18.90
N ASP A 412 -36.33 -10.68 -20.19
CA ASP A 412 -35.32 -10.81 -21.26
C ASP A 412 -34.04 -10.00 -20.99
N THR A 413 -34.17 -8.75 -20.54
CA THR A 413 -33.01 -7.87 -20.25
C THR A 413 -32.21 -8.36 -19.04
N ALA A 414 -32.89 -8.75 -17.96
CA ALA A 414 -32.26 -9.29 -16.75
C ALA A 414 -31.59 -10.65 -17.01
N PHE A 415 -32.19 -11.49 -17.86
CA PHE A 415 -31.64 -12.77 -18.28
C PHE A 415 -30.34 -12.58 -19.08
N ILE A 416 -30.34 -11.65 -20.05
CA ILE A 416 -29.14 -11.30 -20.82
C ILE A 416 -28.05 -10.74 -19.90
N ALA A 417 -28.41 -9.85 -18.98
CA ALA A 417 -27.48 -9.31 -17.98
C ALA A 417 -26.83 -10.42 -17.15
N LEU A 418 -27.64 -11.36 -16.67
CA LEU A 418 -27.17 -12.48 -15.87
C LEU A 418 -26.17 -13.35 -16.64
N GLY A 419 -26.46 -13.69 -17.89
CA GLY A 419 -25.55 -14.49 -18.71
C GLY A 419 -24.20 -13.79 -18.91
N LYS A 420 -24.21 -12.46 -19.09
CA LYS A 420 -22.98 -11.65 -19.18
C LYS A 420 -22.20 -11.60 -17.86
N VAL A 421 -22.90 -11.43 -16.73
CA VAL A 421 -22.31 -11.44 -15.38
C VAL A 421 -21.65 -12.79 -15.10
N LEU A 422 -22.34 -13.91 -15.35
CA LEU A 422 -21.82 -15.25 -15.15
C LEU A 422 -20.58 -15.51 -16.02
N HIS A 423 -20.62 -15.08 -17.28
CA HIS A 423 -19.47 -15.20 -18.18
C HIS A 423 -18.23 -14.48 -17.65
N LEU A 424 -18.41 -13.22 -17.23
CA LEU A 424 -17.33 -12.41 -16.67
C LEU A 424 -16.81 -13.00 -15.34
N LEU A 425 -17.72 -13.43 -14.47
CA LEU A 425 -17.38 -14.05 -13.19
C LEU A 425 -16.59 -15.36 -13.39
N ASN A 426 -17.00 -16.22 -14.32
CA ASN A 426 -16.24 -17.41 -14.71
C ASN A 426 -14.85 -17.04 -15.21
N GLY A 427 -14.75 -16.03 -16.08
CA GLY A 427 -13.46 -15.51 -16.54
C GLY A 427 -12.54 -15.05 -15.40
N ILE A 428 -13.10 -14.43 -14.35
CA ILE A 428 -12.34 -14.03 -13.15
C ILE A 428 -11.89 -15.24 -12.33
N LEU A 429 -12.80 -16.18 -12.07
CA LEU A 429 -12.53 -17.38 -11.27
C LEU A 429 -11.53 -18.33 -11.96
N ASP A 430 -11.56 -18.39 -13.29
CA ASP A 430 -10.63 -19.18 -14.11
C ASP A 430 -9.29 -18.47 -14.39
N GLY A 431 -9.12 -17.23 -13.91
CA GLY A 431 -7.89 -16.44 -14.09
C GLY A 431 -7.67 -15.92 -15.51
N GLN A 432 -8.71 -15.87 -16.34
CA GLN A 432 -8.68 -15.26 -17.68
C GLN A 432 -8.82 -13.74 -17.61
N VAL A 433 -9.56 -13.27 -16.60
CA VAL A 433 -9.78 -11.85 -16.32
C VAL A 433 -9.33 -11.57 -14.89
N SER A 434 -8.61 -10.48 -14.63
CA SER A 434 -8.31 -10.12 -13.23
C SER A 434 -9.55 -9.50 -12.58
N SER A 435 -10.09 -8.44 -13.17
CA SER A 435 -11.19 -7.66 -12.60
C SER A 435 -12.29 -7.39 -13.63
N GLY A 436 -13.53 -7.22 -13.15
CA GLY A 436 -14.69 -7.07 -14.00
C GLY A 436 -15.65 -5.99 -13.52
N ILE A 437 -16.37 -5.38 -14.45
CA ILE A 437 -17.52 -4.52 -14.17
C ILE A 437 -18.71 -5.09 -14.94
N ALA A 438 -19.85 -5.26 -14.28
CA ALA A 438 -21.07 -5.66 -14.96
C ALA A 438 -22.27 -4.81 -14.53
N THR A 439 -23.09 -4.44 -15.51
CA THR A 439 -24.36 -3.76 -15.26
C THR A 439 -25.52 -4.73 -15.26
N THR A 440 -26.45 -4.56 -14.33
CA THR A 440 -27.65 -5.40 -14.25
C THR A 440 -28.88 -4.58 -13.84
N PRO A 441 -30.07 -4.85 -14.41
CA PRO A 441 -31.33 -4.23 -13.98
C PRO A 441 -31.92 -4.90 -12.73
N ALA A 442 -31.35 -6.02 -12.29
CA ALA A 442 -31.86 -6.81 -11.16
C ALA A 442 -30.73 -7.09 -10.16
N ILE A 443 -30.12 -6.02 -9.63
CA ILE A 443 -28.84 -6.09 -8.92
C ILE A 443 -28.86 -6.96 -7.67
N ALA A 444 -29.92 -6.91 -6.85
CA ALA A 444 -30.02 -7.68 -5.61
C ALA A 444 -29.96 -9.20 -5.88
N VAL A 445 -30.81 -9.70 -6.79
CA VAL A 445 -30.83 -11.13 -7.16
C VAL A 445 -29.61 -11.53 -7.99
N THR A 446 -29.03 -10.62 -8.77
CA THR A 446 -27.78 -10.89 -9.50
C THR A 446 -26.61 -11.08 -8.54
N LEU A 447 -26.57 -10.29 -7.46
CA LEU A 447 -25.57 -10.42 -6.40
C LEU A 447 -25.70 -11.76 -5.68
N GLU A 448 -26.93 -12.18 -5.34
CA GLU A 448 -27.18 -13.51 -4.76
C GLU A 448 -26.61 -14.62 -5.63
N VAL A 449 -26.92 -14.59 -6.93
CA VAL A 449 -26.38 -15.55 -7.89
C VAL A 449 -24.86 -15.46 -7.96
N ALA A 450 -24.27 -14.27 -8.01
CA ALA A 450 -22.82 -14.11 -8.07
C ALA A 450 -22.11 -14.72 -6.84
N ILE A 451 -22.65 -14.53 -5.64
CA ILE A 451 -22.11 -15.12 -4.41
C ILE A 451 -22.22 -16.65 -4.45
N SER A 452 -23.42 -17.19 -4.69
CA SER A 452 -23.66 -18.64 -4.73
C SER A 452 -22.85 -19.32 -5.84
N HIS A 453 -22.78 -18.70 -7.01
CA HIS A 453 -22.00 -19.18 -8.14
C HIS A 453 -20.50 -19.21 -7.79
N GLY A 454 -19.95 -18.11 -7.27
CA GLY A 454 -18.55 -18.04 -6.84
C GLY A 454 -18.18 -19.14 -5.84
N LEU A 455 -19.02 -19.33 -4.81
CA LEU A 455 -18.82 -20.35 -3.77
C LEU A 455 -18.98 -21.80 -4.26
N SER A 456 -19.77 -22.01 -5.31
CA SER A 456 -19.97 -23.34 -5.93
C SER A 456 -18.89 -23.72 -6.94
N HIS A 457 -18.15 -22.74 -7.46
CA HIS A 457 -17.12 -22.94 -8.49
C HIS A 457 -15.72 -23.05 -7.89
N ARG A 458 -15.04 -21.91 -7.68
CA ARG A 458 -13.62 -21.88 -7.28
C ARG A 458 -13.32 -21.01 -6.05
N ALA A 459 -14.24 -20.17 -5.61
CA ALA A 459 -14.02 -19.33 -4.43
C ALA A 459 -14.38 -20.11 -3.15
N GLN A 460 -13.47 -20.16 -2.18
CA GLN A 460 -13.76 -20.69 -0.85
C GLN A 460 -14.34 -19.59 0.04
N ARG A 461 -13.83 -18.37 -0.12
CA ARG A 461 -14.22 -17.16 0.60
C ARG A 461 -14.61 -16.02 -0.34
N VAL A 462 -15.77 -15.42 -0.12
CA VAL A 462 -16.27 -14.27 -0.89
C VAL A 462 -16.48 -13.08 0.04
N LEU A 463 -15.82 -11.97 -0.26
CA LEU A 463 -16.08 -10.69 0.39
C LEU A 463 -17.12 -9.93 -0.44
N CYS A 464 -18.23 -9.54 0.17
CA CYS A 464 -19.23 -8.69 -0.46
C CYS A 464 -19.28 -7.33 0.23
N VAL A 465 -18.97 -6.26 -0.52
CA VAL A 465 -19.12 -4.87 -0.09
C VAL A 465 -20.33 -4.28 -0.82
N ALA A 466 -21.48 -4.28 -0.15
CA ALA A 466 -22.75 -3.80 -0.68
C ALA A 466 -23.01 -2.35 -0.25
N MET A 467 -23.14 -1.47 -1.24
CA MET A 467 -23.41 -0.05 -1.05
C MET A 467 -24.85 0.28 -1.43
N GLY A 468 -25.54 1.04 -0.58
CA GLY A 468 -26.91 1.51 -0.83
C GLY A 468 -27.98 0.64 -0.19
N GLN A 469 -29.22 0.77 -0.66
CA GLN A 469 -30.38 0.07 -0.10
C GLN A 469 -30.46 -1.37 -0.61
N LEU A 470 -29.50 -2.20 -0.20
CA LEU A 470 -29.44 -3.62 -0.51
C LEU A 470 -29.59 -4.44 0.78
N ASP A 471 -30.55 -5.36 0.76
CA ASP A 471 -30.74 -6.30 1.85
C ASP A 471 -29.73 -7.44 1.74
N ARG A 472 -29.24 -7.93 2.89
CA ARG A 472 -28.45 -9.15 2.95
C ARG A 472 -29.33 -10.32 2.46
N PRO A 473 -28.83 -11.14 1.53
CA PRO A 473 -29.55 -12.33 1.11
C PRO A 473 -29.88 -13.27 2.28
N PRO A 474 -31.12 -13.78 2.38
CA PRO A 474 -31.58 -14.53 3.55
C PRO A 474 -30.87 -15.88 3.71
N ASP A 475 -30.43 -16.47 2.61
CA ASP A 475 -29.83 -17.82 2.58
C ASP A 475 -28.31 -17.81 2.81
N LEU A 476 -27.69 -16.64 3.04
CA LEU A 476 -26.26 -16.57 3.36
C LEU A 476 -25.98 -17.15 4.73
N THR A 477 -25.32 -18.32 4.74
CA THR A 477 -24.85 -19.01 5.93
C THR A 477 -23.81 -18.18 6.68
N SER A 478 -23.82 -18.28 8.01
CA SER A 478 -22.79 -17.71 8.88
C SER A 478 -21.65 -18.71 9.11
N ASP A 479 -21.22 -19.41 8.06
CA ASP A 479 -20.21 -20.47 8.09
C ASP A 479 -18.77 -19.96 7.89
N GLY A 480 -18.61 -18.63 7.79
CA GLY A 480 -17.31 -17.98 7.57
C GLY A 480 -16.84 -17.98 6.11
N ARG A 481 -17.63 -18.48 5.16
CA ARG A 481 -17.29 -18.41 3.72
C ARG A 481 -17.67 -17.10 3.07
N THR A 482 -18.60 -16.35 3.65
CA THR A 482 -18.98 -15.03 3.14
C THR A 482 -18.84 -13.98 4.22
N LEU A 483 -18.15 -12.88 3.90
CA LEU A 483 -18.15 -11.68 4.72
C LEU A 483 -19.01 -10.62 4.02
N TRP A 484 -20.13 -10.25 4.65
CA TRP A 484 -21.06 -9.24 4.13
C TRP A 484 -20.84 -7.91 4.85
N LEU A 485 -20.40 -6.91 4.09
CA LEU A 485 -20.25 -5.52 4.53
C LEU A 485 -21.33 -4.68 3.85
N SER A 486 -22.27 -4.16 4.63
CA SER A 486 -23.34 -3.27 4.17
C SER A 486 -23.02 -1.83 4.53
N ILE A 487 -23.04 -0.93 3.54
CA ILE A 487 -22.81 0.51 3.76
C ILE A 487 -24.04 1.28 3.25
N ARG A 488 -24.72 2.01 4.16
CA ARG A 488 -26.09 2.59 4.01
C ARG A 488 -27.25 1.61 3.93
N GLY A 489 -27.02 0.30 4.04
CA GLY A 489 -28.12 -0.66 4.11
C GLY A 489 -28.86 -0.61 5.44
N LYS A 490 -29.90 -1.46 5.57
CA LYS A 490 -30.60 -1.61 6.85
C LYS A 490 -29.62 -2.08 7.93
N GLU A 491 -29.74 -1.53 9.13
CA GLU A 491 -28.98 -2.02 10.28
C GLU A 491 -29.26 -3.51 10.52
N ALA A 492 -28.19 -4.25 10.78
CA ALA A 492 -28.33 -5.64 11.17
C ALA A 492 -29.09 -5.75 12.49
N ALA A 493 -30.13 -6.58 12.54
CA ALA A 493 -30.94 -6.78 13.75
C ALA A 493 -30.13 -7.35 14.94
N ALA A 494 -28.99 -7.99 14.67
CA ALA A 494 -28.03 -8.46 15.65
C ALA A 494 -26.61 -8.39 15.08
N LEU A 495 -25.64 -8.11 15.94
CA LEU A 495 -24.23 -8.10 15.57
C LEU A 495 -23.76 -9.51 15.18
N SER A 496 -23.06 -9.64 14.06
CA SER A 496 -22.51 -10.90 13.59
C SER A 496 -21.09 -10.67 13.06
N THR A 497 -20.18 -11.59 13.38
CA THR A 497 -18.78 -11.57 12.94
C THR A 497 -18.63 -11.38 11.43
N PHE A 498 -19.53 -11.96 10.66
CA PHE A 498 -19.49 -12.02 9.20
C PHE A 498 -20.56 -11.15 8.54
N HIS A 499 -21.26 -10.33 9.32
CA HIS A 499 -22.21 -9.35 8.81
C HIS A 499 -22.04 -8.03 9.55
N VAL A 500 -21.44 -7.08 8.86
CA VAL A 500 -21.12 -5.76 9.36
C VAL A 500 -21.95 -4.73 8.60
N SER A 501 -22.60 -3.83 9.32
CA SER A 501 -23.37 -2.73 8.73
C SER A 501 -22.86 -1.40 9.24
N VAL A 502 -22.69 -0.43 8.34
CA VAL A 502 -22.16 0.90 8.66
C VAL A 502 -22.99 1.96 7.92
N PRO A 503 -23.37 3.09 8.55
CA PRO A 503 -23.87 4.22 7.80
C PRO A 503 -22.78 4.75 6.84
N LEU A 504 -23.13 5.19 5.63
CA LEU A 504 -22.15 5.92 4.80
C LEU A 504 -21.92 7.29 5.43
N PRO A 505 -20.68 7.64 5.80
CA PRO A 505 -20.41 8.95 6.34
C PRO A 505 -20.58 10.02 5.26
N GLY A 506 -21.17 11.16 5.63
CA GLY A 506 -21.45 12.26 4.69
C GLY A 506 -20.22 13.06 4.25
N THR A 507 -19.06 12.82 4.86
CA THR A 507 -17.84 13.62 4.67
C THR A 507 -16.69 12.75 4.15
N THR A 508 -15.72 13.36 3.46
CA THR A 508 -14.55 12.66 2.91
C THR A 508 -13.75 11.95 4.01
N GLY A 509 -13.51 12.60 5.15
CA GLY A 509 -12.80 12.01 6.29
C GLY A 509 -13.57 10.87 6.96
N GLY A 510 -14.90 10.95 7.01
CA GLY A 510 -15.73 9.84 7.46
C GLY A 510 -15.62 8.64 6.53
N PHE A 511 -15.77 8.86 5.22
CA PHE A 511 -15.62 7.82 4.19
C PHE A 511 -14.25 7.14 4.27
N LEU A 512 -13.17 7.93 4.34
CA LEU A 512 -11.80 7.41 4.50
C LEU A 512 -11.63 6.63 5.80
N SER A 513 -12.19 7.11 6.92
CA SER A 513 -12.14 6.39 8.19
C SER A 513 -12.86 5.05 8.10
N CYS A 514 -14.02 4.99 7.46
CA CYS A 514 -14.75 3.74 7.24
C CYS A 514 -13.93 2.75 6.41
N ILE A 515 -13.29 3.20 5.33
CA ILE A 515 -12.50 2.30 4.48
C ILE A 515 -11.21 1.84 5.18
N LEU A 516 -10.43 2.77 5.69
CA LEU A 516 -9.08 2.49 6.21
C LEU A 516 -9.12 1.81 7.58
N ALA A 517 -10.07 2.17 8.46
CA ALA A 517 -10.14 1.63 9.81
C ALA A 517 -11.08 0.42 9.95
N LEU A 518 -11.84 0.06 8.91
CA LEU A 518 -12.77 -1.07 8.96
C LEU A 518 -12.76 -1.93 7.70
N VAL A 519 -13.14 -1.40 6.53
CA VAL A 519 -13.33 -2.23 5.31
C VAL A 519 -12.04 -2.93 4.89
N LEU A 520 -10.93 -2.19 4.78
CA LEU A 520 -9.65 -2.79 4.37
C LEU A 520 -9.05 -3.73 5.42
N PRO A 521 -8.99 -3.36 6.71
CA PRO A 521 -8.57 -4.30 7.75
C PRO A 521 -9.38 -5.61 7.76
N LEU A 522 -10.71 -5.51 7.59
CA LEU A 522 -11.57 -6.69 7.47
C LEU A 522 -11.28 -7.49 6.19
N ALA A 523 -11.11 -6.82 5.04
CA ALA A 523 -10.81 -7.48 3.78
C ALA A 523 -9.47 -8.24 3.83
N TYR A 524 -8.42 -7.61 4.33
CA TYR A 524 -7.12 -8.25 4.52
C TYR A 524 -7.18 -9.34 5.59
N GLY A 525 -7.87 -9.11 6.72
CA GLY A 525 -8.08 -10.13 7.76
C GLY A 525 -8.86 -11.35 7.27
N PHE A 526 -9.80 -11.14 6.34
CA PHE A 526 -10.64 -12.20 5.78
C PHE A 526 -9.97 -12.97 4.65
N GLN A 527 -9.03 -12.36 3.92
CA GLN A 527 -8.29 -12.94 2.79
C GLN A 527 -9.22 -13.61 1.74
N PRO A 528 -10.17 -12.86 1.13
CA PRO A 528 -11.12 -13.42 0.18
C PRO A 528 -10.45 -14.00 -1.09
N ASP A 529 -11.08 -15.00 -1.71
CA ASP A 529 -10.70 -15.47 -3.05
C ASP A 529 -11.35 -14.65 -4.17
N LEU A 530 -12.44 -13.95 -3.82
CA LEU A 530 -13.23 -13.10 -4.70
C LEU A 530 -13.79 -11.93 -3.90
N VAL A 531 -13.65 -10.71 -4.44
CA VAL A 531 -14.33 -9.52 -3.93
C VAL A 531 -15.46 -9.12 -4.87
N LEU A 532 -16.65 -8.94 -4.31
CA LEU A 532 -17.80 -8.35 -4.96
C LEU A 532 -18.01 -6.94 -4.40
N VAL A 533 -17.91 -5.92 -5.25
CA VAL A 533 -18.28 -4.55 -4.89
C VAL A 533 -19.60 -4.23 -5.58
N VAL A 534 -20.63 -3.85 -4.82
CA VAL A 534 -21.97 -3.70 -5.38
C VAL A 534 -22.45 -2.28 -5.13
N LEU A 535 -22.68 -1.55 -6.20
CA LEU A 535 -23.23 -0.19 -6.18
C LEU A 535 -24.72 -0.27 -6.47
N GLY A 536 -25.50 -0.45 -5.40
CA GLY A 536 -26.96 -0.56 -5.48
C GLY A 536 -27.69 0.78 -5.49
N PRO A 537 -29.03 0.73 -5.49
CA PRO A 537 -29.86 1.94 -5.50
C PRO A 537 -29.53 2.85 -4.32
N ALA A 538 -29.44 4.15 -4.60
CA ALA A 538 -29.13 5.18 -3.60
C ALA A 538 -27.82 4.93 -2.81
N HIS A 539 -26.81 4.30 -3.43
CA HIS A 539 -25.49 4.10 -2.81
C HIS A 539 -24.86 5.42 -2.32
N GLY A 540 -25.11 6.53 -3.03
CA GLY A 540 -24.75 7.88 -2.59
C GLY A 540 -23.25 8.16 -2.50
N LEU A 541 -22.42 7.32 -3.13
CA LEU A 541 -21.01 7.61 -3.36
C LEU A 541 -20.87 8.54 -4.55
N GLN A 542 -19.92 9.47 -4.46
CA GLN A 542 -19.43 10.18 -5.63
C GLN A 542 -18.50 9.27 -6.45
N ASP A 543 -18.36 9.54 -7.75
CA ASP A 543 -17.48 8.74 -8.63
C ASP A 543 -16.05 8.56 -8.08
N PRO A 544 -15.37 9.60 -7.53
CA PRO A 544 -14.04 9.43 -6.94
C PRO A 544 -14.01 8.46 -5.75
N GLN A 545 -15.07 8.45 -4.94
CA GLN A 545 -15.18 7.56 -3.78
C GLN A 545 -15.41 6.12 -4.23
N ALA A 546 -16.30 5.88 -5.19
CA ALA A 546 -16.51 4.56 -5.76
C ALA A 546 -15.24 4.02 -6.42
N ALA A 547 -14.52 4.88 -7.15
CA ALA A 547 -13.25 4.56 -7.76
C ALA A 547 -12.18 4.17 -6.74
N LEU A 548 -12.03 4.95 -5.67
CA LEU A 548 -11.07 4.69 -4.61
C LEU A 548 -11.36 3.38 -3.88
N LEU A 549 -12.63 3.13 -3.55
CA LEU A 549 -13.05 1.87 -2.92
C LEU A 549 -12.70 0.66 -3.81
N ALA A 550 -13.03 0.73 -5.10
CA ALA A 550 -12.72 -0.33 -6.05
C ALA A 550 -11.20 -0.53 -6.20
N ALA A 551 -10.42 0.54 -6.27
CA ALA A 551 -8.96 0.49 -6.38
C ALA A 551 -8.31 -0.19 -5.15
N LEU A 552 -8.71 0.22 -3.95
CA LEU A 552 -8.16 -0.29 -2.69
C LEU A 552 -8.52 -1.77 -2.44
N LEU A 553 -9.68 -2.23 -2.95
CA LEU A 553 -10.13 -3.61 -2.82
C LEU A 553 -9.52 -4.58 -3.86
N ARG A 554 -8.66 -4.11 -4.77
CA ARG A 554 -7.92 -4.98 -5.72
C ARG A 554 -6.92 -5.89 -5.01
N GLY A 555 -6.28 -5.41 -3.94
CA GLY A 555 -5.25 -6.16 -3.22
C GLY A 555 -5.77 -7.46 -2.60
N PRO A 556 -6.77 -7.42 -1.69
CA PRO A 556 -7.13 -8.55 -0.82
C PRO A 556 -7.41 -9.90 -1.50
N ALA A 557 -7.94 -9.92 -2.73
CA ALA A 557 -8.24 -11.14 -3.49
C ALA A 557 -7.35 -11.35 -4.73
N GLY A 558 -6.15 -10.78 -4.71
CA GLY A 558 -5.20 -10.92 -5.81
C GLY A 558 -5.71 -10.37 -7.15
N GLY A 559 -6.42 -9.24 -7.09
CA GLY A 559 -7.05 -8.60 -8.24
C GLY A 559 -8.41 -9.16 -8.65
N ARG A 560 -8.88 -10.29 -8.08
CA ARG A 560 -10.17 -10.91 -8.39
C ARG A 560 -11.34 -10.11 -7.83
N VAL A 561 -11.73 -9.08 -8.57
CA VAL A 561 -12.78 -8.14 -8.19
C VAL A 561 -13.85 -8.09 -9.26
N LEU A 562 -15.11 -8.29 -8.89
CA LEU A 562 -16.25 -8.00 -9.74
C LEU A 562 -17.06 -6.84 -9.14
N VAL A 563 -17.21 -5.77 -9.91
CA VAL A 563 -18.05 -4.63 -9.55
C VAL A 563 -19.39 -4.76 -10.25
N LEU A 564 -20.47 -4.85 -9.47
CA LEU A 564 -21.83 -4.85 -9.97
C LEU A 564 -22.43 -3.44 -9.84
N VAL A 565 -22.98 -2.93 -10.92
CA VAL A 565 -23.55 -1.60 -11.01
C VAL A 565 -24.98 -1.70 -11.54
N GLU A 566 -25.89 -0.87 -11.01
CA GLU A 566 -27.25 -0.81 -11.54
C GLU A 566 -27.25 -0.30 -12.99
N GLN A 567 -28.03 -0.92 -13.87
CA GLN A 567 -28.02 -0.63 -15.31
C GLN A 567 -28.33 0.84 -15.64
N GLU A 568 -29.11 1.53 -14.81
CA GLU A 568 -29.45 2.95 -15.00
C GLU A 568 -28.37 3.91 -14.51
N SER A 569 -27.25 3.40 -13.98
CA SER A 569 -26.15 4.23 -13.49
C SER A 569 -25.44 4.99 -14.61
N PRO A 570 -24.88 6.18 -14.34
CA PRO A 570 -24.18 6.97 -15.35
C PRO A 570 -23.00 6.20 -15.97
N SER A 571 -22.87 6.25 -17.29
CA SER A 571 -21.73 5.63 -18.01
C SER A 571 -20.36 6.17 -17.57
N GLN A 572 -20.32 7.42 -17.09
CA GLN A 572 -19.12 8.00 -16.49
C GLN A 572 -18.58 7.17 -15.32
N LEU A 573 -19.46 6.65 -14.44
CA LEU A 573 -19.06 5.83 -13.30
C LEU A 573 -18.40 4.53 -13.78
N VAL A 574 -18.99 3.85 -14.77
CA VAL A 574 -18.41 2.64 -15.37
C VAL A 574 -17.05 2.93 -15.98
N GLY A 575 -16.90 4.07 -16.67
CA GLY A 575 -15.62 4.50 -17.24
C GLY A 575 -14.53 4.74 -16.19
N VAL A 576 -14.88 5.42 -15.09
CA VAL A 576 -13.95 5.66 -13.97
C VAL A 576 -13.56 4.35 -13.28
N LEU A 577 -14.53 3.47 -13.01
CA LEU A 577 -14.28 2.15 -12.42
C LEU A 577 -13.37 1.30 -13.32
N GLY A 578 -13.56 1.37 -14.65
CA GLY A 578 -12.75 0.65 -15.62
C GLY A 578 -11.28 1.05 -15.55
N ARG A 579 -11.00 2.35 -15.45
CA ARG A 579 -9.63 2.89 -15.30
C ARG A 579 -8.94 2.40 -14.04
N VAL A 580 -9.60 2.50 -12.89
CA VAL A 580 -8.96 2.14 -11.60
C VAL A 580 -8.76 0.65 -11.41
N LEU A 581 -9.69 -0.17 -11.91
CA LEU A 581 -9.51 -1.62 -11.94
C LEU A 581 -8.39 -2.05 -12.88
N HIS A 582 -8.16 -1.27 -13.95
CA HIS A 582 -7.03 -1.46 -14.87
C HIS A 582 -5.69 -1.01 -14.27
N GLY A 583 -5.69 -0.33 -13.12
CA GLY A 583 -4.48 0.10 -12.42
C GLY A 583 -4.14 1.57 -12.55
N GLU A 584 -5.03 2.39 -13.11
CA GLU A 584 -4.89 3.85 -13.02
C GLU A 584 -5.23 4.36 -11.62
N ALA A 585 -4.67 5.49 -11.24
CA ALA A 585 -5.01 6.13 -9.98
C ALA A 585 -6.46 6.65 -9.97
N PRO A 586 -7.14 6.59 -8.82
CA PRO A 586 -8.48 7.15 -8.70
C PRO A 586 -8.45 8.68 -8.82
N PRO A 587 -9.57 9.30 -9.22
CA PRO A 587 -9.72 10.74 -9.15
C PRO A 587 -9.55 11.27 -7.72
N ILE A 588 -9.13 12.54 -7.60
CA ILE A 588 -8.94 13.20 -6.31
C ILE A 588 -10.30 13.32 -5.59
N LEU A 589 -10.33 13.00 -4.30
CA LEU A 589 -11.56 13.03 -3.47
C LEU A 589 -12.04 14.44 -3.11
N GLY A 590 -11.23 15.46 -3.37
CA GLY A 590 -11.39 16.80 -2.84
C GLY A 590 -10.75 16.96 -1.45
N PRO A 591 -10.90 18.14 -0.80
CA PRO A 591 -10.24 18.43 0.47
C PRO A 591 -10.74 17.50 1.59
N PHE A 592 -9.84 17.17 2.51
CA PHE A 592 -10.20 16.41 3.70
C PHE A 592 -11.19 17.19 4.56
N SER A 593 -12.31 16.55 4.90
CA SER A 593 -13.35 17.11 5.77
C SER A 593 -13.66 16.13 6.89
N MET A 594 -13.64 16.61 8.14
CA MET A 594 -13.83 15.78 9.34
C MET A 594 -15.07 14.88 9.28
N ALA A 595 -14.96 13.66 9.80
CA ALA A 595 -16.13 12.84 10.13
C ALA A 595 -17.06 13.57 11.13
N SER A 596 -18.37 13.34 11.03
CA SER A 596 -19.29 13.77 12.08
C SER A 596 -19.00 13.03 13.39
N PRO A 597 -19.24 13.63 14.57
CA PRO A 597 -19.08 12.93 15.85
C PRO A 597 -19.89 11.63 15.93
N GLU A 598 -21.09 11.62 15.34
CA GLU A 598 -22.00 10.48 15.31
C GLU A 598 -21.42 9.33 14.46
N ASP A 599 -20.98 9.61 13.23
CA ASP A 599 -20.34 8.61 12.35
C ASP A 599 -19.10 8.02 13.02
N LEU A 600 -18.33 8.88 13.69
CA LEU A 600 -17.11 8.47 14.34
C LEU A 600 -17.35 7.57 15.54
N GLN A 601 -18.31 7.93 16.38
CA GLN A 601 -18.71 7.12 17.53
C GLN A 601 -19.25 5.75 17.08
N ALA A 602 -20.06 5.73 16.02
CA ALA A 602 -20.55 4.49 15.42
C ALA A 602 -19.40 3.60 14.93
N LEU A 603 -18.42 4.17 14.22
CA LEU A 603 -17.26 3.44 13.72
C LEU A 603 -16.38 2.89 14.84
N ILE A 604 -16.08 3.70 15.87
CA ILE A 604 -15.29 3.28 17.04
C ILE A 604 -15.99 2.14 17.78
N HIS A 605 -17.30 2.28 18.02
CA HIS A 605 -18.10 1.27 18.69
C HIS A 605 -18.07 -0.06 17.94
N LEU A 606 -18.30 -0.01 16.63
CA LEU A 606 -18.28 -1.19 15.78
C LEU A 606 -16.89 -1.85 15.72
N ARG A 607 -15.83 -1.06 15.63
CA ARG A 607 -14.45 -1.58 15.65
C ARG A 607 -14.17 -2.32 16.95
N GLY A 608 -14.51 -1.74 18.10
CA GLY A 608 -14.32 -2.35 19.41
C GLY A 608 -15.08 -3.67 19.60
N GLN A 609 -16.21 -3.85 18.91
CA GLN A 609 -16.96 -5.11 18.93
C GLN A 609 -16.32 -6.21 18.04
N LEU A 610 -15.65 -5.80 16.96
CA LEU A 610 -15.12 -6.71 15.94
C LEU A 610 -13.65 -7.09 16.16
N GLU A 611 -12.86 -6.23 16.80
CA GLU A 611 -11.40 -6.41 16.94
C GLU A 611 -10.97 -7.66 17.71
N ALA A 612 -11.86 -8.23 18.54
CA ALA A 612 -11.61 -9.49 19.21
C ALA A 612 -11.47 -10.66 18.22
N GLN A 613 -12.24 -10.65 17.13
CA GLN A 613 -12.28 -11.70 16.11
C GLN A 613 -11.45 -11.32 14.88
N TRP A 614 -11.41 -10.04 14.54
CA TRP A 614 -10.70 -9.50 13.39
C TRP A 614 -9.46 -8.71 13.85
N LYS A 615 -8.34 -9.43 14.01
CA LYS A 615 -7.12 -8.86 14.62
C LYS A 615 -6.50 -7.71 13.83
N MET A 616 -6.70 -7.66 12.51
CA MET A 616 -6.29 -6.51 11.70
C MET A 616 -6.97 -5.20 12.10
N LEU A 617 -8.08 -5.20 12.85
CA LEU A 617 -8.73 -3.98 13.37
C LEU A 617 -8.03 -3.40 14.60
N GLN A 618 -7.13 -4.16 15.23
CA GLN A 618 -6.47 -3.72 16.46
C GLN A 618 -5.47 -2.60 16.14
N VAL A 619 -5.53 -1.53 16.93
CA VAL A 619 -4.64 -0.35 16.85
C VAL A 619 -3.85 -0.13 18.14
N ALA A 620 -4.01 -1.05 19.09
CA ALA A 620 -3.39 -1.03 20.41
C ALA A 620 -3.21 -2.46 20.92
N ALA A 621 -2.18 -2.66 21.72
CA ALA A 621 -1.95 -3.93 22.39
C ALA A 621 -3.06 -4.17 23.43
N PRO A 622 -3.62 -5.39 23.53
CA PRO A 622 -4.52 -5.73 24.62
C PRO A 622 -3.77 -5.64 25.95
N SER A 623 -4.43 -5.05 26.96
CA SER A 623 -3.90 -4.84 28.31
C SER A 623 -3.68 -6.13 29.09
#